data_AF-A0AAI9YK45-F1
#
_entry.id   AF-A0AAI9YK45-F1
#
_cell.length_a   1.000
_cell.length_b   1.000
_cell.length_c   1.000
_cell.angle_alpha   90.00
_cell.angle_beta   90.00
_cell.angle_gamma   90.00
#
_symmetry.space_group_name_H-M   'P 1'
#
loop_
_entity.id
_entity.type
_entity.pdbx_description
1 polymer ?
#
loop_
_entity_poly.entity_id
_entity_poly.type
_entity_poly.pdbx_seq_one_letter_code
_entity_poly.pdbx_strand_id
1 'polypeptide(L)'
;MRPSTFLVAALAVVPGALAVDQMKSVIVWAKTDSVGDDIIQRAKQSIIDAGGQITHTYSMIRGFAAVTPAKVLESVQAFSESLTIEEDHTVTNSV
;
A
#
# COMPACT_ATOMS: atom_id res chain seq x y z
N MET A 1 60.61 18.41 -18.06
CA MET A 1 59.29 19.09 -18.13
C MET A 1 58.23 18.02 -17.86
N ARG A 2 57.43 18.18 -16.79
CA ARG A 2 56.41 17.22 -16.34
C ARG A 2 55.04 17.63 -16.89
N PRO A 3 54.28 16.77 -17.58
CA PRO A 3 52.83 16.96 -17.73
C PRO A 3 52.15 16.22 -16.56
N SER A 4 51.88 16.93 -15.47
CA SER A 4 50.58 17.57 -15.17
C SER A 4 49.44 16.56 -15.16
N THR A 5 49.16 16.09 -13.96
CA THR A 5 48.03 15.26 -13.54
C THR A 5 46.71 15.94 -13.91
N PHE A 6 45.90 15.34 -14.79
CA PHE A 6 44.50 15.71 -14.93
C PHE A 6 43.61 14.59 -14.37
N LEU A 7 43.04 14.90 -13.22
CA LEU A 7 41.95 14.23 -12.53
C LEU A 7 40.77 14.00 -13.48
N VAL A 8 40.49 12.74 -13.82
CA VAL A 8 39.16 12.33 -14.31
C VAL A 8 38.43 11.72 -13.13
N ALA A 9 37.68 12.56 -12.42
CA ALA A 9 36.74 12.12 -11.41
C ALA A 9 35.64 11.31 -12.11
N ALA A 10 35.69 9.99 -11.95
CA ALA A 10 34.66 9.10 -12.44
C ALA A 10 33.35 9.41 -11.72
N LEU A 11 32.36 9.75 -12.54
CA LEU A 11 30.93 9.87 -12.30
C LEU A 11 30.44 9.12 -11.05
N ALA A 12 29.96 9.86 -10.05
CA ALA A 12 29.31 9.30 -8.88
C ALA A 12 28.10 8.46 -9.32
N VAL A 13 28.19 7.14 -9.13
CA VAL A 13 27.03 6.24 -9.22
C VAL A 13 26.11 6.63 -8.06
N VAL A 14 25.04 7.37 -8.34
CA VAL A 14 23.94 7.56 -7.41
C VAL A 14 23.23 6.21 -7.30
N PRO A 15 23.29 5.49 -6.17
CA PRO A 15 22.36 4.40 -5.94
C PRO A 15 21.04 5.09 -5.61
N GLY A 16 20.28 5.44 -6.65
CA GLY A 16 18.87 5.79 -6.52
C GLY A 16 18.16 4.50 -6.16
N ALA A 17 18.21 4.12 -4.90
CA ALA A 17 17.33 3.12 -4.33
C ALA A 17 15.91 3.70 -4.45
N LEU A 18 15.27 3.45 -5.58
CA LEU A 18 13.83 3.58 -5.69
C LEU A 18 13.30 2.59 -4.66
N ALA A 19 12.83 3.10 -3.52
CA ALA A 19 12.06 2.32 -2.59
C ALA A 19 10.84 1.82 -3.36
N VAL A 20 10.91 0.58 -3.85
CA VAL A 20 9.75 -0.10 -4.43
C VAL A 20 8.74 -0.17 -3.30
N ASP A 21 7.64 0.56 -3.44
CA ASP A 21 6.60 0.61 -2.43
C ASP A 21 6.10 -0.82 -2.23
N GLN A 22 6.33 -1.39 -1.05
CA GLN A 22 6.01 -2.79 -0.79
C GLN A 22 4.49 -2.95 -0.84
N MET A 23 4.02 -3.68 -1.85
CA MET A 23 2.62 -4.04 -2.00
C MET A 23 2.24 -5.06 -0.93
N LYS A 24 1.10 -4.85 -0.29
CA LYS A 24 0.51 -5.76 0.70
C LYS A 24 -0.89 -6.17 0.27
N SER A 25 -1.22 -7.44 0.45
CA SER A 25 -2.61 -7.92 0.37
C SER A 25 -3.28 -7.64 1.70
N VAL A 26 -4.38 -6.91 1.69
CA VAL A 26 -5.12 -6.51 2.89
C VAL A 26 -6.61 -6.70 2.70
N ILE A 27 -7.29 -6.90 3.83
CA ILE A 27 -8.73 -6.85 3.92
C ILE A 27 -9.08 -5.60 4.75
N VAL A 28 -10.00 -4.79 4.24
CA VAL A 28 -10.48 -3.56 4.86
C VAL A 28 -11.97 -3.68 5.12
N TRP A 29 -12.42 -3.46 6.36
CA TRP A 29 -13.84 -3.56 6.72
C TRP A 29 -14.25 -2.62 7.85
N ALA A 30 -15.54 -2.30 7.90
CA ALA A 30 -16.14 -1.59 9.01
C ALA A 30 -16.47 -2.54 10.18
N LYS A 31 -16.07 -2.17 11.39
CA LYS A 31 -16.47 -2.86 12.63
C LYS A 31 -17.91 -2.58 13.05
N THR A 32 -18.46 -1.43 12.64
CA THR A 32 -19.78 -0.94 13.08
C THR A 32 -20.53 -0.27 11.95
N ASP A 33 -21.86 -0.28 12.06
CA ASP A 33 -22.84 0.30 11.12
C ASP A 33 -22.82 1.82 11.05
N SER A 34 -22.08 2.48 11.95
CA SER A 34 -21.85 3.93 11.88
C SER A 34 -20.87 4.36 10.78
N VAL A 35 -20.04 3.44 10.25
CA VAL A 35 -19.18 3.74 9.10
C VAL A 35 -20.07 3.81 7.87
N GLY A 36 -20.27 5.02 7.34
CA GLY A 36 -21.05 5.22 6.12
C GLY A 36 -20.36 4.62 4.90
N ASP A 37 -21.16 4.30 3.88
CA ASP A 37 -20.66 3.77 2.61
C ASP A 37 -19.70 4.75 1.92
N ASP A 38 -19.86 6.06 2.17
CA ASP A 38 -18.97 7.11 1.69
C ASP A 38 -17.52 6.91 2.17
N ILE A 39 -17.32 6.48 3.41
CA ILE A 39 -15.98 6.19 3.97
C ILE A 39 -15.37 4.96 3.31
N ILE A 40 -16.17 3.91 3.09
CA ILE A 40 -15.71 2.69 2.40
C ILE A 40 -15.34 2.98 0.95
N GLN A 41 -16.17 3.77 0.25
CA GLN A 41 -15.87 4.19 -1.12
C GLN A 41 -14.63 5.08 -1.18
N ARG A 42 -14.48 6.01 -0.23
CA ARG A 42 -13.28 6.84 -0.11
C ARG A 42 -12.02 6.02 0.15
N ALA A 43 -12.10 4.99 0.99
CA ALA A 43 -11.00 4.05 1.22
C ALA A 43 -10.61 3.30 -0.06
N LYS A 44 -11.60 2.79 -0.81
CA LYS A 44 -11.36 2.14 -2.12
C LYS A 44 -10.67 3.10 -3.09
N GLN A 45 -11.18 4.32 -3.21
CA GLN A 45 -10.62 5.30 -4.15
C GLN A 45 -9.19 5.68 -3.77
N SER A 46 -8.91 5.89 -2.47
CA SER A 46 -7.56 6.20 -2.00
C SER A 46 -6.55 5.09 -2.31
N ILE A 47 -6.99 3.83 -2.29
CA ILE A 47 -6.15 2.69 -2.67
C ILE A 47 -5.90 2.66 -4.18
N ILE A 48 -6.92 2.92 -4.98
CA ILE A 48 -6.79 2.98 -6.45
C ILE A 48 -5.88 4.14 -6.86
N ASP A 49 -6.06 5.32 -6.28
CA ASP A 49 -5.28 6.52 -6.59
C ASP A 49 -3.78 6.35 -6.26
N ALA A 50 -3.48 5.52 -5.26
CA ALA A 50 -2.12 5.17 -4.89
C ALA A 50 -1.51 4.02 -5.72
N GLY A 51 -2.20 3.57 -6.77
CA GLY A 51 -1.74 2.49 -7.64
C GLY A 51 -2.00 1.08 -7.10
N GLY A 52 -2.83 0.94 -6.07
CA GLY A 52 -3.35 -0.33 -5.60
C GLY A 52 -4.51 -0.85 -6.44
N GLN A 53 -4.94 -2.08 -6.16
CA GLN A 53 -6.03 -2.77 -6.86
C GLN A 53 -6.97 -3.44 -5.87
N ILE A 54 -8.27 -3.26 -6.07
CA ILE A 54 -9.30 -3.99 -5.33
C ILE A 54 -9.42 -5.40 -5.91
N THR A 55 -9.16 -6.43 -5.09
CA THR A 55 -9.18 -7.84 -5.52
C THR A 55 -10.55 -8.49 -5.28
N HIS A 56 -11.25 -8.08 -4.23
CA HIS A 56 -12.56 -8.59 -3.90
C HIS A 56 -13.41 -7.56 -3.16
N THR A 57 -14.72 -7.57 -3.36
CA THR A 57 -15.66 -6.79 -2.54
C THR A 57 -16.63 -7.75 -1.90
N TYR A 58 -16.76 -7.67 -0.58
CA TYR A 58 -17.64 -8.55 0.17
C TYR A 58 -19.06 -8.00 0.19
N SER A 59 -20.05 -8.88 0.07
CA SER A 59 -21.47 -8.55 0.20
C SER A 59 -22.01 -8.75 1.62
N MET A 60 -21.40 -9.66 2.40
CA MET A 60 -21.83 -10.01 3.76
C MET A 60 -21.21 -9.10 4.83
N ILE A 61 -19.98 -8.64 4.61
CA ILE A 61 -19.31 -7.65 5.47
C ILE A 61 -19.15 -6.36 4.67
N ARG A 62 -19.28 -5.22 5.33
CA ARG A 62 -19.06 -3.91 4.69
C ARG A 62 -17.56 -3.65 4.59
N GLY A 63 -16.97 -4.24 3.56
CA GLY A 63 -15.53 -4.26 3.35
C GLY A 63 -15.11 -4.77 1.98
N PHE A 64 -13.80 -4.79 1.74
CA PHE A 64 -13.19 -5.22 0.50
C PHE A 64 -11.76 -5.72 0.74
N ALA A 65 -11.27 -6.58 -0.13
CA ALA A 65 -9.86 -6.97 -0.19
C ALA A 65 -9.15 -6.17 -1.28
N ALA A 66 -7.90 -5.82 -1.05
CA ALA A 66 -7.09 -5.06 -1.99
C ALA A 66 -5.61 -5.40 -1.86
N VAL A 67 -4.88 -5.23 -2.96
CA VAL A 67 -3.43 -5.18 -2.96
C VAL A 67 -3.03 -3.71 -3.09
N THR A 68 -2.31 -3.18 -2.11
CA THR A 68 -2.01 -1.74 -2.04
C THR A 68 -0.61 -1.49 -1.47
N PRO A 69 0.03 -0.36 -1.81
CA PRO A 69 1.26 0.05 -1.13
C PRO A 69 1.02 0.21 0.38
N ALA A 70 1.94 -0.30 1.20
CA ALA A 70 1.82 -0.24 2.66
C ALA A 70 1.64 1.19 3.21
N LYS A 71 2.25 2.18 2.55
CA LYS A 71 2.18 3.60 2.91
C LYS A 71 0.75 4.17 2.92
N VAL A 72 -0.14 3.62 2.11
CA VAL A 72 -1.53 4.10 1.96
C VAL A 72 -2.40 3.64 3.12
N LEU A 73 -2.04 2.52 3.75
CA LEU A 73 -2.83 1.92 4.83
C LEU A 73 -2.95 2.86 6.03
N GLU A 74 -1.89 3.59 6.36
CA GLU A 74 -1.90 4.60 7.42
C GLU A 74 -2.91 5.73 7.14
N SER A 75 -3.01 6.15 5.87
CA SER A 75 -3.97 7.19 5.46
C SER A 75 -5.41 6.68 5.49
N VAL A 76 -5.63 5.43 5.05
CA VAL A 76 -6.95 4.79 5.06
C VAL A 76 -7.43 4.54 6.50
N GLN A 77 -6.53 4.12 7.40
CA GLN A 77 -6.84 3.93 8.82
C GLN A 77 -7.27 5.24 9.50
N ALA A 78 -6.76 6.39 9.04
CA ALA A 78 -7.12 7.70 9.55
C ALA A 78 -8.52 8.18 9.14
N PHE A 79 -9.19 7.52 8.18
CA PHE A 79 -10.55 7.91 7.76
C PHE A 79 -11.61 7.58 8.80
N SER A 80 -11.40 6.55 9.62
CA SER A 80 -12.28 6.20 10.73
C SER A 80 -11.60 5.22 11.68
N GLU A 81 -11.73 5.43 12.99
CA GLU A 81 -11.30 4.47 14.01
C GLU A 81 -12.08 3.13 13.95
N SER A 82 -13.28 3.17 13.36
CA SER A 82 -14.14 2.01 13.17
C SER A 82 -13.81 1.22 11.90
N LEU A 83 -12.88 1.70 11.07
CA LEU A 83 -12.34 0.97 9.93
C LEU A 83 -11.19 0.08 10.43
N THR A 84 -11.18 -1.17 10.00
CA THR A 84 -10.12 -2.14 10.33
C THR A 84 -9.43 -2.59 9.07
N ILE A 85 -8.11 -2.69 9.16
CA ILE A 85 -7.23 -3.14 8.09
C ILE A 85 -6.45 -4.33 8.64
N GLU A 86 -6.58 -5.50 8.03
CA GLU A 86 -5.78 -6.68 8.37
C GLU A 86 -5.04 -7.18 7.13
N GLU A 87 -3.84 -7.73 7.34
CA GLU A 87 -3.06 -8.34 6.27
C GLU A 87 -3.68 -9.70 5.91
N ASP A 88 -3.83 -9.95 4.61
CA ASP A 88 -4.41 -11.19 4.11
C ASP A 88 -3.36 -12.31 4.12
N HIS A 89 -3.73 -13.46 4.66
CA HIS A 89 -2.83 -14.60 4.85
C HIS A 89 -3.36 -15.84 4.16
N THR A 90 -2.50 -16.51 3.40
CA THR A 90 -2.83 -17.81 2.80
C THR A 90 -2.88 -18.89 3.88
N VAL A 91 -4.02 -19.58 3.97
CA VAL A 91 -4.17 -20.75 4.83
C VAL A 91 -3.86 -22.01 4.01
N THR A 92 -2.80 -22.72 4.37
CA THR A 92 -2.45 -24.02 3.76
C THR A 92 -2.86 -25.16 4.69
N ASN A 93 -3.64 -26.10 4.18
CA ASN A 93 -3.95 -27.33 4.89
C ASN A 93 -2.90 -28.41 4.56
N SER A 94 -2.13 -28.83 5.55
CA SER A 94 -1.25 -29.99 5.42
C SER A 94 -2.10 -31.25 5.57
N VAL A 95 -2.47 -31.87 4.44
CA VAL A 95 -3.08 -33.21 4.41
C VAL A 95 -1.99 -34.26 4.43
#